data_AF-A0A382LZZ9-F1
#
_entry.id   AF-A0A382LZZ9-F1
#
_cell.length_a   1.000
_cell.length_b   1.000
_cell.length_c   1.000
_cell.angle_alpha   90.00
_cell.angle_beta   90.00
_cell.angle_gamma   90.00
#
_symmetry.space_group_name_H-M   'P 1'
#
loop_
_entity.id
_entity.type
_entity.pdbx_description
1 polymer ?
#
loop_
_entity_poly.entity_id
_entity_poly.type
_entity_poly.pdbx_seq_one_letter_code
_entity_poly.pdbx_strand_id
1 'polypeptide(L)' 'MKYDAKLGKEVQDHLVELGVETPMNGGYEHNVEYVGNKFRDIMEKIGCDMDDDSMRDSPNRVASMFFDELFSGMDYNKFP' A
#
# COMPACT_ATOMS: atom_id res chain seq x y z
N MET A 1 0.19 -18.07 4.57
CA MET A 1 1.54 -18.22 4.00
C MET A 1 2.53 -17.66 5.02
N LYS A 2 3.74 -18.18 5.14
CA LYS A 2 4.73 -17.66 6.10
C LYS A 2 5.73 -16.81 5.32
N TYR A 3 5.78 -15.51 5.62
CA TYR A 3 6.73 -14.59 5.01
C TYR A 3 8.18 -14.93 5.39
N ASP A 4 9.10 -14.62 4.50
CA ASP A 4 10.56 -14.74 4.61
C ASP A 4 11.21 -13.43 4.13
N ALA A 5 11.43 -12.52 5.07
CA ALA A 5 12.04 -11.23 4.81
C ALA A 5 13.50 -11.33 4.33
N LYS A 6 14.22 -12.41 4.69
CA LYS A 6 15.60 -12.61 4.25
C LYS A 6 15.61 -12.94 2.76
N LEU A 7 14.78 -13.90 2.35
CA LEU A 7 14.60 -14.23 0.94
C LEU A 7 14.11 -13.02 0.14
N GLY A 8 13.15 -12.27 0.67
CA GLY A 8 12.68 -11.02 0.05
C GLY A 8 13.81 -10.04 -0.23
N LYS A 9 14.71 -9.84 0.74
CA LYS A 9 15.88 -8.97 0.55
C LYS A 9 16.84 -9.49 -0.52
N GLU A 10 17.13 -10.79 -0.52
CA GLU A 10 17.99 -11.42 -1.54
C GLU A 10 17.40 -11.26 -2.95
N VAL A 11 16.08 -11.41 -3.10
CA VAL A 11 15.38 -11.21 -4.38
C VAL A 11 15.41 -9.75 -4.80
N GLN A 12 15.11 -8.81 -3.90
CA GLN A 12 15.19 -7.38 -4.18
C GLN A 12 16.57 -6.97 -4.69
N ASP A 13 17.63 -7.39 -3.99
CA ASP A 13 19.00 -7.04 -4.35
C ASP A 13 19.35 -7.56 -5.75
N HIS A 14 18.91 -8.79 -6.08
CA HIS A 14 19.09 -9.35 -7.41
C HIS A 14 18.31 -8.61 -8.51
N LEU A 15 17.07 -8.19 -8.25
CA LEU A 15 16.26 -7.41 -9.21
C LEU A 15 16.88 -6.03 -9.46
N VAL A 16 17.48 -5.41 -8.44
CA VAL A 16 18.23 -4.15 -8.56
C VAL A 16 19.48 -4.35 -9.42
N GLU A 17 20.26 -5.41 -9.19
CA GLU A 17 21.44 -5.74 -10.02
C GLU A 17 21.10 -5.94 -11.49
N LEU A 18 19.95 -6.56 -11.77
CA LEU A 18 19.44 -6.78 -13.12
C LEU A 18 18.80 -5.53 -13.75
N GLY A 19 18.58 -4.46 -12.98
CA GLY A 19 17.92 -3.25 -13.45
C GLY A 19 16.43 -3.42 -13.76
N VAL A 20 15.77 -4.41 -13.14
CA VAL A 20 14.34 -4.73 -13.35
C VAL A 20 13.48 -4.53 -12.10
N GLU A 21 14.07 -4.03 -11.02
CA GLU A 21 13.33 -3.64 -9.82
C GLU A 21 12.34 -2.50 -10.10
N THR A 22 11.24 -2.46 -9.35
CA THR A 22 10.26 -1.37 -9.46
C THR A 22 10.91 -0.04 -9.05
N PRO A 23 10.86 1.00 -9.88
CA PRO A 23 11.55 2.26 -9.60
C PRO A 23 10.85 3.01 -8.45
N MET A 24 11.48 3.03 -7.27
CA MET A 24 10.97 3.69 -6.06
C MET A 24 11.81 4.90 -5.68
N ASN A 25 11.15 6.02 -5.38
CA ASN A 25 11.79 7.25 -4.92
C ASN A 25 12.02 7.22 -3.39
N GLY A 26 13.02 6.47 -2.95
CA GLY A 26 13.38 6.38 -1.52
C GLY A 26 12.72 5.22 -0.76
N GLY A 27 11.96 4.37 -1.44
CA GLY A 27 11.37 3.15 -0.89
C GLY A 27 9.85 3.20 -0.75
N TYR A 28 9.30 2.13 -0.18
CA TYR A 28 7.87 1.97 0.09
C TYR A 28 7.54 2.44 1.51
N GLU A 29 6.57 3.34 1.66
CA GLU A 29 6.09 3.83 2.95
C GLU A 29 4.63 3.41 3.15
N HIS A 30 4.37 2.66 4.23
CA HIS A 30 3.02 2.23 4.62
C HIS A 30 2.41 3.26 5.57
N ASN A 31 1.55 4.13 5.05
CA ASN A 31 0.92 5.21 5.81
C ASN A 31 -0.58 5.31 5.51
N VAL A 32 -1.34 4.43 6.16
CA VAL A 32 -2.80 4.31 6.00
C VAL A 32 -3.52 5.61 6.34
N GLU A 33 -3.09 6.34 7.36
CA GLU A 33 -3.74 7.59 7.78
C GLU A 33 -3.61 8.67 6.70
N TYR A 34 -2.38 8.91 6.21
CA TYR A 34 -2.15 9.92 5.18
C TYR A 34 -2.92 9.60 3.89
N VAL A 35 -2.83 8.35 3.41
CA VAL A 35 -3.51 7.92 2.19
C VAL A 35 -5.02 7.85 2.38
N GLY A 36 -5.50 7.45 3.56
CA GLY A 36 -6.91 7.44 3.93
C GLY A 36 -7.51 8.83 3.88
N ASN A 37 -6.81 9.85 4.38
CA ASN A 37 -7.24 11.24 4.25
C ASN A 37 -7.34 11.68 2.76
N LYS A 38 -6.44 11.22 1.89
CA LYS A 38 -6.56 11.49 0.44
C LYS A 38 -7.74 10.77 -0.20
N PHE A 39 -8.05 9.54 0.23
CA PHE A 39 -9.25 8.86 -0.23
C PHE A 39 -10.54 9.51 0.29
N ARG A 40 -10.54 10.11 1.48
CA ARG A 40 -11.66 10.92 1.96
C ARG A 40 -11.94 12.07 0.99
N ASP A 41 -10.91 12.84 0.62
CA ASP A 41 -11.06 13.95 -0.34
C ASP A 41 -11.64 13.46 -1.69
N ILE A 42 -11.19 12.30 -2.17
CA ILE A 42 -11.70 11.68 -3.41
C ILE A 42 -13.16 11.24 -3.26
N MET A 43 -13.52 10.61 -2.14
CA MET A 43 -14.87 10.12 -1.87
C MET A 43 -15.87 11.28 -1.75
N GLU A 44 -15.51 12.35 -1.03
CA GLU A 44 -16.30 13.58 -0.98
C GLU A 44 -16.50 14.16 -2.38
N LYS A 45 -15.45 14.13 -3.22
CA LYS A 45 -15.53 14.67 -4.58
C LYS A 45 -16.46 13.91 -5.51
N ILE A 46 -16.62 12.60 -5.32
CA ILE A 46 -17.55 11.76 -6.09
C ILE A 46 -18.97 11.74 -5.50
N GLY A 47 -19.22 12.49 -4.43
CA GLY A 47 -20.55 12.65 -3.84
C GLY A 47 -20.90 11.62 -2.76
N CYS A 48 -19.91 10.99 -2.15
CA CYS A 48 -20.14 10.18 -0.95
C CYS A 48 -20.46 11.07 0.24
N ASP A 49 -21.51 10.73 0.99
CA ASP A 49 -21.81 11.35 2.27
C ASP A 49 -20.85 10.79 3.33
N MET A 50 -19.89 11.59 3.78
CA MET A 50 -18.88 11.15 4.75
C MET A 50 -19.33 11.25 6.21
N ASP A 51 -20.51 11.81 6.47
CA ASP A 51 -21.13 11.83 7.80
C ASP A 51 -21.96 10.55 8.05
N ASP A 52 -22.36 9.85 6.98
CA ASP A 52 -23.00 8.54 7.06
C ASP A 52 -22.05 7.48 7.66
N ASP A 53 -22.58 6.66 8.56
CA ASP A 53 -21.82 5.65 9.28
C ASP A 53 -21.26 4.56 8.35
N SER A 54 -21.93 4.28 7.23
CA SER A 54 -21.48 3.32 6.23
C SER A 54 -20.24 3.80 5.48
N MET A 55 -20.05 5.12 5.38
CA MET A 55 -19.02 5.76 4.57
C MET A 55 -17.85 6.31 5.37
N ARG A 56 -18.07 6.71 6.62
CA ARG A 56 -17.05 7.38 7.46
C ARG A 56 -15.73 6.59 7.57
N ASP A 57 -15.80 5.26 7.65
CA ASP A 57 -14.62 4.40 7.78
C ASP A 57 -14.11 3.86 6.43
N SER A 58 -14.83 4.09 5.33
CA SER A 58 -14.46 3.65 3.97
C SER A 58 -13.11 4.16 3.49
N PRO A 59 -12.69 5.42 3.74
CA PRO A 59 -11.38 5.92 3.29
C PRO A 59 -10.22 5.11 3.85
N ASN A 60 -10.28 4.77 5.15
CA ASN A 60 -9.26 3.95 5.80
C ASN A 60 -9.28 2.51 5.28
N ARG A 61 -10.47 1.94 5.05
CA ARG A 61 -10.58 0.59 4.44
C ARG A 61 -9.96 0.54 3.05
N VAL A 62 -10.20 1.56 2.21
CA VAL A 62 -9.61 1.64 0.87
C VAL A 62 -8.09 1.85 0.94
N ALA A 63 -7.60 2.68 1.87
CA ALA A 63 -6.16 2.84 2.09
C ALA A 63 -5.49 1.54 2.57
N SER A 64 -6.11 0.81 3.49
CA SER A 64 -5.63 -0.51 3.93
C SER A 64 -5.63 -1.52 2.78
N MET A 65 -6.72 -1.62 2.01
CA MET A 65 -6.77 -2.48 0.81
C MET A 65 -5.67 -2.11 -0.19
N PHE A 66 -5.41 -0.81 -0.38
CA PHE A 66 -4.35 -0.33 -1.27
C PHE A 66 -2.98 -0.86 -0.84
N PHE A 67 -2.62 -0.76 0.44
CA PHE A 67 -1.30 -1.19 0.91
C PHE A 67 -1.18 -2.70 1.19
N ASP A 68 -2.19 -3.29 1.82
CA ASP A 68 -2.13 -4.65 2.33
C ASP A 68 -2.59 -5.70 1.33
N GLU A 69 -3.29 -5.29 0.27
CA GLU A 69 -3.72 -6.18 -0.81
C GLU A 69 -3.03 -5.80 -2.12
N LEU A 70 -3.36 -4.64 -2.70
CA LEU A 70 -2.92 -4.27 -4.06
C LEU A 70 -1.41 -4.06 -4.19
N PHE A 71 -0.80 -3.35 -3.23
CA PHE A 71 0.63 -3.02 -3.23
C PHE A 71 1.43 -3.80 -2.19
N SER A 72 0.86 -4.91 -1.68
CA SER A 72 1.53 -5.77 -0.70
C SER A 72 2.90 -6.27 -1.15
N GLY A 73 3.06 -6.56 -2.45
CA GLY A 73 4.33 -7.00 -3.04
C GLY A 73 5.44 -5.95 -3.06
N MET A 74 5.15 -4.68 -2.73
CA MET A 74 6.17 -3.63 -2.59
C MET A 74 6.92 -3.72 -1.26
N ASP A 75 6.41 -4.49 -0.30
CA ASP A 75 7.05 -4.77 0.98
C ASP A 75 7.75 -6.13 0.94
N TYR A 76 9.07 -6.12 0.73
CA TYR A 76 9.88 -7.32 0.73
C TYR A 76 9.91 -8.07 2.08
N ASN A 77 9.43 -7.48 3.17
CA ASN A 77 9.23 -8.23 4.43
C ASN A 77 8.01 -9.16 4.38
N LYS A 78 7.12 -8.96 3.39
CA LYS A 78 5.95 -9.80 3.11
C LYS A 78 6.19 -10.78 1.96
N PHE A 79 7.43 -10.94 1.50
CA PHE A 79 7.80 -11.93 0.48
C PHE A 79 7.79 -13.37 1.05
N PRO A 80 7.44 -14.43 0.29
CA PRO A 80 6.81 -14.40 -1.03
C PRO A 80 5.36 -13.93 -0.96
#